data_AF-A0A9C6T1U4-F1
#
_entry.id   AF-A0A9C6T1U4-F1
#
_cell.length_a   1.000
_cell.length_b   1.000
_cell.length_c   1.000
_cell.angle_alpha   90.00
_cell.angle_beta   90.00
_cell.angle_gamma   90.00
#
_symmetry.space_group_name_H-M   'P 1'
#
loop_
_entity.id
_entity.type
_entity.pdbx_description
1 polymer ?
#
loop_
_entity_poly.entity_id
_entity_poly.type
_entity_poly.pdbx_seq_one_letter_code
_entity_poly.pdbx_strand_id
1 'polypeptide(L)'
;MASFACCDILFANCFTYNKLKMDPLDTDRECCRAMKRKMLNTQNDLEKRMREMDDSMKRQMMDLQRKINKVNESLMSLLDYKNTKHRKTMFPLQTEDDVCEMDRKVAESPSEFVDIFRRMLMPEGLTKNLERVLSSELLMKFNFTGTVKMMAFDKFVHLNNAMYEAIKEDDLSFVEYTKEVRVAFFKIKNRLYKSRQRHRTEQYDN
;
A
#
# COMPACT_ATOMS: atom_id res chain seq x y z
N MET A 1 -22.95 46.47 -31.43
CA MET A 1 -24.38 46.30 -31.76
C MET A 1 -24.46 45.53 -33.08
N ALA A 2 -24.65 44.21 -33.03
CA ALA A 2 -24.96 43.39 -34.21
C ALA A 2 -26.30 42.70 -33.92
N SER A 3 -27.31 43.11 -34.67
CA SER A 3 -28.72 42.80 -34.50
C SER A 3 -29.09 41.57 -35.33
N PHE A 4 -29.80 40.64 -34.68
CA PHE A 4 -30.75 39.66 -35.20
C PHE A 4 -30.75 39.38 -36.71
N ALA A 5 -30.07 38.30 -37.10
CA ALA A 5 -30.32 37.59 -38.35
C ALA A 5 -30.31 36.08 -38.06
N CYS A 6 -31.44 35.52 -37.63
CA CYS A 6 -31.54 34.07 -37.41
C CYS A 6 -32.96 33.48 -37.57
N CYS A 7 -33.88 34.10 -38.31
CA CYS A 7 -35.25 33.58 -38.45
C CYS A 7 -35.70 33.18 -39.87
N ASP A 8 -34.88 33.33 -40.91
CA ASP A 8 -35.41 33.26 -42.29
C ASP A 8 -35.31 31.89 -43.00
N ILE A 9 -34.84 30.82 -42.34
CA ILE A 9 -34.55 29.55 -43.05
C ILE A 9 -35.53 28.40 -42.75
N LEU A 10 -36.55 28.58 -41.88
CA LEU A 10 -37.52 27.50 -41.57
C LEU A 10 -38.95 27.70 -42.09
N PHE A 11 -39.18 28.62 -43.03
CA PHE A 11 -40.53 28.92 -43.54
C PHE A 11 -41.03 27.99 -44.67
N ALA A 12 -40.19 27.09 -45.23
CA ALA A 12 -40.50 26.45 -46.51
C ALA A 12 -41.38 25.18 -46.47
N ASN A 13 -41.64 24.54 -45.32
CA ASN A 13 -42.22 23.19 -45.29
C ASN A 13 -43.58 23.01 -44.58
N CYS A 14 -44.36 24.08 -44.34
CA CYS A 14 -45.62 23.97 -43.57
C CYS A 14 -46.93 24.32 -44.32
N PHE A 15 -46.92 24.50 -45.64
CA PHE A 15 -48.12 24.95 -46.36
C PHE A 15 -48.68 23.93 -47.35
N THR A 16 -49.36 22.91 -46.82
CA THR A 16 -50.45 22.25 -47.55
C THR A 16 -51.53 21.76 -46.57
N TYR A 17 -52.30 22.65 -45.95
CA TYR A 17 -53.64 22.29 -45.46
C TYR A 17 -54.54 23.53 -45.28
N ASN A 18 -55.61 23.53 -46.07
CA ASN A 18 -56.90 24.24 -45.97
C ASN A 18 -57.00 25.72 -45.52
N LYS A 19 -57.68 26.44 -46.41
CA LYS A 19 -58.15 27.83 -46.38
C LYS A 19 -59.07 28.10 -45.17
N LEU A 20 -58.50 28.41 -44.01
CA LEU A 20 -59.18 29.15 -42.94
C LEU A 20 -58.40 30.45 -42.73
N LYS A 21 -59.08 31.59 -42.92
CA LYS A 21 -58.53 32.92 -42.68
C LYS A 21 -58.26 33.07 -41.17
N MET A 22 -57.02 32.83 -40.76
CA MET A 22 -56.52 33.16 -39.42
C MET A 22 -55.82 34.51 -39.48
N ASP A 23 -56.03 35.34 -38.47
CA ASP A 23 -55.42 36.67 -38.36
C ASP A 23 -53.89 36.56 -38.22
N PRO A 24 -53.10 37.49 -38.82
CA PRO A 24 -51.63 37.44 -38.80
C PRO A 24 -50.99 37.46 -37.39
N LEU A 25 -51.72 37.89 -36.36
CA LEU A 25 -51.26 37.94 -34.97
C LEU A 25 -51.39 36.59 -34.24
N ASP A 26 -52.27 35.69 -34.68
CA ASP A 26 -52.46 34.38 -34.04
C ASP A 26 -51.40 33.36 -34.51
N THR A 27 -50.90 33.49 -35.74
CA THR A 27 -49.85 32.62 -36.30
C THR A 27 -48.50 32.79 -35.60
N ASP A 28 -48.14 34.00 -35.16
CA ASP A 28 -46.88 34.28 -34.47
C ASP A 28 -46.86 33.72 -33.03
N ARG A 29 -48.03 33.73 -32.35
CA ARG A 29 -48.22 33.08 -31.04
C ARG A 29 -48.10 31.56 -31.12
N GLU A 30 -48.65 30.95 -32.17
CA GLU A 30 -48.52 29.50 -32.38
C GLU A 30 -47.09 29.08 -32.69
N CYS A 31 -46.36 29.89 -33.48
CA CYS A 31 -44.94 29.68 -33.76
C CYS A 31 -44.09 29.74 -32.48
N CYS A 32 -44.30 30.76 -31.63
CA CYS A 32 -43.65 30.87 -30.33
C CYS A 32 -43.94 29.67 -29.40
N ARG A 33 -45.20 29.20 -29.37
CA ARG A 33 -45.58 28.00 -28.59
C ARG A 33 -44.95 26.73 -29.14
N ALA A 34 -44.82 26.60 -30.47
CA ALA A 34 -44.17 25.46 -31.10
C ALA A 34 -42.66 25.45 -30.81
N MET A 35 -42.00 26.61 -30.87
CA MET A 35 -40.58 26.76 -30.55
C MET A 35 -40.29 26.44 -29.08
N LYS A 36 -41.11 26.95 -28.16
CA LYS A 36 -40.99 26.65 -26.73
C LYS A 36 -41.17 25.15 -26.43
N ARG A 37 -42.10 24.48 -27.11
CA ARG A 37 -42.27 23.02 -27.02
C ARG A 37 -41.04 22.28 -27.54
N LYS A 38 -40.49 22.68 -28.68
CA LYS A 38 -39.25 22.09 -29.22
C LYS A 38 -38.09 22.26 -28.24
N MET A 39 -37.89 23.45 -27.68
CA MET A 39 -36.84 23.72 -26.69
C MET A 39 -36.98 22.85 -25.44
N LEU A 40 -38.21 22.74 -24.91
CA LEU A 40 -38.49 21.91 -23.73
C LEU A 40 -38.22 20.42 -24.03
N ASN A 41 -38.63 19.94 -25.20
CA ASN A 41 -38.37 18.56 -25.63
C ASN A 41 -36.86 18.29 -25.76
N THR A 42 -36.11 19.20 -26.39
CA THR A 42 -34.65 19.07 -26.50
C THR A 42 -33.95 19.10 -25.15
N GLN A 43 -34.44 19.92 -24.21
CA GLN A 43 -33.90 19.97 -22.85
C GLN A 43 -34.15 18.65 -22.11
N ASN A 44 -35.36 18.10 -22.20
CA ASN A 44 -35.70 16.80 -21.61
C ASN A 44 -34.88 15.65 -22.21
N ASP A 45 -34.64 15.67 -23.52
CA ASP A 45 -33.81 14.68 -24.21
C ASP A 45 -32.34 14.76 -23.78
N LEU A 46 -31.80 15.97 -23.61
CA LEU A 46 -30.44 16.19 -23.09
C LEU A 46 -30.32 15.66 -21.66
N GLU A 47 -31.27 15.98 -20.79
CA GLU A 47 -31.27 15.46 -19.42
C GLU A 47 -31.38 13.94 -19.37
N LYS A 48 -32.17 13.33 -20.27
CA LYS A 48 -32.27 11.88 -20.38
C LYS A 48 -30.93 11.25 -20.79
N ARG A 49 -30.26 11.80 -21.81
CA ARG A 49 -28.93 11.33 -22.23
C ARG A 49 -27.88 11.50 -21.15
N MET A 50 -27.92 12.60 -20.39
CA MET A 50 -27.03 12.81 -19.25
C MET A 50 -27.25 11.74 -18.17
N ARG A 51 -28.50 11.43 -17.83
CA ARG A 51 -28.83 10.35 -16.87
C ARG A 51 -28.34 8.99 -17.36
N GLU A 52 -28.56 8.65 -18.63
CA GLU A 52 -28.09 7.39 -19.21
C GLU A 52 -26.56 7.26 -19.20
N MET A 53 -25.85 8.37 -19.48
CA MET A 53 -24.40 8.43 -19.42
C MET A 53 -23.89 8.26 -17.99
N ASP A 54 -24.51 8.93 -17.02
CA ASP A 54 -24.13 8.87 -15.61
C ASP A 54 -24.32 7.45 -15.04
N ASP A 55 -25.42 6.79 -15.41
CA ASP A 55 -25.68 5.40 -15.05
C ASP A 55 -24.70 4.43 -15.72
N SER A 56 -24.33 4.69 -16.99
CA SER A 56 -23.32 3.91 -17.69
C SER A 56 -21.94 4.04 -17.04
N MET A 57 -21.54 5.25 -16.67
CA MET A 57 -20.28 5.51 -15.97
C MET A 57 -20.23 4.83 -14.60
N LYS A 58 -21.31 4.91 -13.82
CA LYS A 58 -21.41 4.21 -12.51
C LYS A 58 -21.24 2.71 -12.67
N ARG A 59 -21.87 2.09 -13.69
CA ARG A 59 -21.70 0.66 -13.98
C ARG A 59 -20.26 0.31 -14.33
N GLN A 60 -19.61 1.09 -15.18
CA GLN A 60 -18.20 0.87 -15.55
C GLN A 60 -17.25 1.04 -14.35
N MET A 61 -17.45 2.05 -13.51
CA MET A 61 -16.66 2.23 -12.29
C MET A 61 -16.79 1.04 -11.34
N MET A 62 -18.01 0.53 -11.13
CA MET A 62 -18.22 -0.65 -10.28
C MET A 62 -17.56 -1.92 -10.83
N ASP A 63 -17.46 -2.06 -12.15
CA ASP A 63 -16.80 -3.20 -12.79
C ASP A 63 -15.26 -3.09 -12.68
N LEU A 64 -14.72 -1.89 -12.89
CA LEU A 64 -13.29 -1.60 -12.67
C LEU A 64 -12.90 -1.84 -11.21
N GLN A 65 -13.69 -1.37 -10.25
CA GLN A 65 -13.42 -1.58 -8.83
C GLN A 65 -13.40 -3.08 -8.49
N ARG A 66 -14.33 -3.87 -9.04
CA ARG A 66 -14.35 -5.33 -8.86
C ARG A 66 -13.11 -6.00 -9.46
N LYS A 67 -12.65 -5.56 -10.64
CA LYS A 67 -11.42 -6.06 -11.27
C LYS A 67 -10.18 -5.73 -10.44
N ILE A 68 -10.07 -4.50 -9.92
CA ILE A 68 -8.97 -4.09 -9.03
C ILE A 68 -8.94 -4.96 -7.78
N ASN A 69 -10.09 -5.18 -7.13
CA ASN A 69 -10.16 -6.02 -5.93
C ASN A 69 -9.71 -7.46 -6.23
N LYS A 70 -10.16 -8.06 -7.35
CA LYS A 70 -9.73 -9.40 -7.77
C LYS A 70 -8.22 -9.50 -8.06
N VAL A 71 -7.65 -8.49 -8.70
CA VAL A 71 -6.21 -8.42 -8.94
C VAL A 71 -5.46 -8.33 -7.61
N ASN A 72 -5.93 -7.51 -6.68
CA ASN A 72 -5.34 -7.38 -5.35
C ASN A 72 -5.40 -8.69 -4.56
N GLU A 73 -6.54 -9.38 -4.55
CA GLU A 73 -6.68 -10.70 -3.92
C GLU A 73 -5.73 -11.74 -4.54
N SER A 74 -5.62 -11.75 -5.87
CA SER A 74 -4.70 -12.62 -6.59
C SER A 74 -3.24 -12.28 -6.28
N LEU A 75 -2.91 -11.00 -6.16
CA LEU A 75 -1.58 -10.55 -5.77
C LEU A 75 -1.25 -10.94 -4.33
N MET A 76 -2.16 -10.74 -3.39
CA MET A 76 -1.97 -11.12 -1.98
C MET A 76 -1.77 -12.64 -1.86
N SER A 77 -2.58 -13.45 -2.53
CA SER A 77 -2.40 -14.90 -2.55
C SER A 77 -1.09 -15.34 -3.23
N LEU A 78 -0.63 -14.66 -4.29
CA LEU A 78 0.68 -14.92 -4.89
C LEU A 78 1.84 -14.51 -3.98
N LEU A 79 1.71 -13.41 -3.23
CA LEU A 79 2.68 -12.97 -2.23
C LEU A 79 2.74 -13.97 -1.07
N ASP A 80 1.59 -14.43 -0.57
CA ASP A 80 1.50 -15.46 0.47
C ASP A 80 2.04 -16.82 -0.02
N TYR A 81 1.74 -17.21 -1.26
CA TYR A 81 2.24 -18.45 -1.86
C TYR A 81 3.75 -18.42 -2.12
N LYS A 82 4.29 -17.27 -2.56
CA LYS A 82 5.75 -17.07 -2.69
C LYS A 82 6.45 -17.02 -1.32
N ASN A 83 5.80 -16.48 -0.30
CA ASN A 83 6.32 -16.46 1.07
C ASN A 83 6.28 -17.84 1.74
N THR A 84 5.35 -18.72 1.36
CA THR A 84 5.18 -20.05 1.99
C THR A 84 5.96 -21.17 1.31
N LYS A 85 6.26 -21.08 0.00
CA LYS A 85 7.01 -22.13 -0.73
C LYS A 85 8.47 -21.81 -1.02
N HIS A 86 8.95 -20.59 -0.80
CA HIS A 86 10.37 -20.29 -0.86
C HIS A 86 10.88 -19.85 0.51
N ARG A 87 11.76 -20.69 1.04
CA ARG A 87 12.58 -20.56 2.26
C ARG A 87 11.89 -21.09 3.51
N LYS A 88 12.44 -22.17 4.10
CA LYS A 88 12.64 -22.24 5.56
C LYS A 88 12.91 -20.80 5.99
N THR A 89 12.05 -20.21 6.81
CA THR A 89 12.13 -18.79 7.19
C THR A 89 13.57 -18.45 7.50
N MET A 90 14.24 -17.73 6.60
CA MET A 90 15.69 -17.47 6.69
C MET A 90 16.04 -16.73 7.98
N PHE A 91 15.04 -16.02 8.49
CA PHE A 91 15.01 -15.35 9.77
C PHE A 91 13.62 -15.57 10.41
N PRO A 92 13.49 -15.51 11.75
CA PRO A 92 14.57 -15.36 12.71
C PRO A 92 15.41 -16.64 12.83
N LEU A 93 16.73 -16.49 12.96
CA LEU A 93 17.66 -17.60 13.16
C LEU A 93 17.37 -18.24 14.53
N GLN A 94 17.27 -19.57 14.58
CA GLN A 94 16.79 -20.29 15.77
C GLN A 94 17.92 -20.94 16.55
N THR A 95 18.93 -21.46 15.84
CA THR A 95 20.05 -22.18 16.41
C THR A 95 21.37 -21.49 16.13
N GLU A 96 22.40 -21.84 16.88
CA GLU A 96 23.75 -21.32 16.63
C GLU A 96 24.27 -21.74 15.25
N ASP A 97 23.99 -22.98 14.84
CA ASP A 97 24.38 -23.50 13.53
C ASP A 97 23.74 -22.69 12.40
N ASP A 98 22.50 -22.22 12.58
CA ASP A 98 21.85 -21.33 11.61
C ASP A 98 22.62 -19.99 11.48
N VAL A 99 23.15 -19.45 12.59
CA VAL A 99 23.94 -18.21 12.57
C VAL A 99 25.29 -18.43 11.91
N CYS A 100 25.95 -19.57 12.17
CA CYS A 100 27.19 -19.97 11.50
C CYS A 100 26.99 -20.13 9.99
N GLU A 101 25.94 -20.84 9.57
CA GLU A 101 25.63 -21.03 8.15
C GLU A 101 25.28 -19.69 7.48
N MET A 102 24.56 -18.81 8.20
CA MET A 102 24.21 -17.49 7.71
C MET A 102 25.44 -16.61 7.52
N ASP A 103 26.36 -16.57 8.49
CA ASP A 103 27.58 -15.79 8.39
C ASP A 103 28.41 -16.19 7.15
N ARG A 104 28.50 -17.49 6.86
CA ARG A 104 29.15 -18.00 5.65
C ARG A 104 28.43 -17.55 4.37
N LYS A 105 27.09 -17.64 4.34
CA LYS A 105 26.29 -17.18 3.19
C LYS A 105 26.43 -15.68 2.93
N VAL A 106 26.48 -14.89 4.00
CA VAL A 106 26.72 -13.45 3.94
C VAL A 106 28.12 -13.16 3.39
N ALA A 107 29.13 -13.96 3.75
CA ALA A 107 30.47 -13.84 3.20
C ALA A 107 30.52 -14.09 1.69
N GLU A 108 29.70 -15.02 1.17
CA GLU A 108 29.62 -15.33 -0.27
C GLU A 108 28.92 -14.22 -1.08
N SER A 109 27.93 -13.54 -0.49
CA SER A 109 27.03 -12.61 -1.22
C SER A 109 26.61 -11.37 -0.39
N PRO A 110 27.55 -10.54 0.08
CA PRO A 110 27.28 -9.51 1.09
C PRO A 110 26.24 -8.47 0.65
N SER A 111 26.24 -8.05 -0.62
CA SER A 111 25.32 -7.03 -1.15
C SER A 111 23.84 -7.44 -1.05
N GLU A 112 23.52 -8.70 -1.36
CA GLU A 112 22.14 -9.20 -1.28
C GLU A 112 21.62 -9.17 0.17
N PHE A 113 22.48 -9.50 1.12
CA PHE A 113 22.14 -9.53 2.53
C PHE A 113 22.02 -8.14 3.15
N VAL A 114 22.82 -7.18 2.70
CA VAL A 114 22.67 -5.77 3.11
C VAL A 114 21.26 -5.27 2.79
N ASP A 115 20.73 -5.54 1.59
CA ASP A 115 19.37 -5.13 1.21
C ASP A 115 18.27 -5.87 1.99
N ILE A 116 18.52 -7.13 2.36
CA ILE A 116 17.61 -7.88 3.25
C ILE A 116 17.62 -7.25 4.65
N PHE A 117 18.79 -7.04 5.25
CA PHE A 117 18.91 -6.44 6.58
C PHE A 117 18.35 -5.02 6.62
N ARG A 118 18.57 -4.22 5.57
CA ARG A 118 18.02 -2.87 5.48
C ARG A 118 16.50 -2.88 5.58
N ARG A 119 15.83 -3.78 4.86
CA ARG A 119 14.36 -3.95 4.92
C ARG A 119 13.86 -4.48 6.26
N MET A 120 14.65 -5.29 6.96
CA MET A 120 14.25 -5.84 8.25
C MET A 120 14.47 -4.87 9.42
N LEU A 121 15.56 -4.09 9.37
CA LEU A 121 16.00 -3.23 10.46
C LEU A 121 15.44 -1.82 10.35
N MET A 122 15.32 -1.26 9.14
CA MET A 122 14.78 0.10 8.93
C MET A 122 13.24 0.09 8.87
N PRO A 123 12.57 1.18 9.29
CA PRO A 123 13.12 2.45 9.77
C PRO A 123 13.47 2.50 11.26
N GLU A 124 13.09 1.48 12.04
CA GLU A 124 13.13 1.54 13.50
C GLU A 124 14.50 1.21 14.14
N GLY A 125 15.44 0.73 13.34
CA GLY A 125 16.80 0.38 13.74
C GLY A 125 16.92 -0.96 14.48
N LEU A 126 18.16 -1.30 14.85
CA LEU A 126 18.51 -2.56 15.53
C LEU A 126 17.75 -2.77 16.83
N THR A 127 17.61 -1.69 17.60
CA THR A 127 17.06 -1.76 18.97
C THR A 127 15.66 -2.35 19.03
N LYS A 128 14.84 -2.12 17.99
CA LYS A 128 13.45 -2.60 17.93
C LYS A 128 13.30 -3.87 17.07
N ASN A 129 14.14 -4.01 16.04
CA ASN A 129 13.96 -5.04 15.02
C ASN A 129 14.93 -6.22 15.09
N LEU A 130 15.87 -6.26 16.05
CA LEU A 130 16.84 -7.36 16.14
C LEU A 130 16.16 -8.74 16.35
N GLU A 131 14.98 -8.81 16.97
CA GLU A 131 14.18 -10.04 17.08
C GLU A 131 13.65 -10.59 15.74
N ARG A 132 13.67 -9.76 14.68
CA ARG A 132 13.36 -10.22 13.33
C ARG A 132 14.51 -11.00 12.72
N VAL A 133 15.75 -10.76 13.18
CA VAL A 133 16.97 -11.42 12.70
C VAL A 133 17.26 -12.66 13.55
N LEU A 134 17.25 -12.53 14.88
CA LEU A 134 17.59 -13.59 15.81
C LEU A 134 16.39 -13.95 16.67
N SER A 135 16.16 -15.23 16.90
CA SER A 135 15.08 -15.67 17.79
C SER A 135 15.30 -15.18 19.22
N SER A 136 14.22 -14.99 19.98
CA SER A 136 14.30 -14.62 21.39
C SER A 136 15.13 -15.61 22.21
N GLU A 137 15.15 -16.89 21.82
CA GLU A 137 15.98 -17.91 22.47
C GLU A 137 17.48 -17.69 22.23
N LEU A 138 17.88 -17.41 20.98
CA LEU A 138 19.26 -17.05 20.68
C LEU A 138 19.66 -15.75 21.36
N LEU A 139 18.79 -14.74 21.32
CA LEU A 139 19.05 -13.45 21.96
C LEU A 139 19.32 -13.57 23.45
N MET A 140 18.76 -14.58 24.12
CA MET A 140 19.05 -14.89 25.51
C MET A 140 20.39 -15.62 25.72
N LYS A 141 20.87 -16.38 24.72
CA LYS A 141 22.15 -17.13 24.75
C LYS A 141 23.36 -16.30 24.32
N PHE A 142 23.15 -15.26 23.52
CA PHE A 142 24.22 -14.40 23.00
C PHE A 142 24.43 -13.12 23.80
N ASN A 143 25.67 -12.64 23.84
CA ASN A 143 26.07 -11.27 24.17
C ASN A 143 26.95 -10.75 23.04
N PHE A 144 27.14 -9.43 22.93
CA PHE A 144 28.02 -8.89 21.88
C PHE A 144 29.44 -9.46 21.97
N THR A 145 30.13 -9.27 23.11
CA THR A 145 31.52 -9.72 23.33
C THR A 145 31.61 -11.12 23.96
N GLY A 146 30.48 -11.72 24.32
CA GLY A 146 30.44 -12.99 25.05
C GLY A 146 30.78 -12.86 26.55
N THR A 147 30.40 -13.88 27.32
CA THR A 147 30.79 -14.09 28.72
C THR A 147 30.87 -15.60 28.97
N VAL A 148 31.36 -16.06 30.13
CA VAL A 148 31.55 -17.50 30.43
C VAL A 148 30.31 -18.37 30.14
N LYS A 149 29.10 -17.81 30.24
CA LYS A 149 27.82 -18.51 30.00
C LYS A 149 27.09 -18.08 28.74
N MET A 150 27.60 -17.08 28.01
CA MET A 150 26.93 -16.51 26.84
C MET A 150 27.89 -16.41 25.67
N MET A 151 27.42 -16.83 24.51
CA MET A 151 28.22 -16.81 23.30
C MET A 151 28.46 -15.38 22.81
N ALA A 152 29.62 -15.15 22.20
CA ALA A 152 29.96 -13.88 21.60
C ALA A 152 29.30 -13.76 20.22
N PHE A 153 28.61 -12.64 19.97
CA PHE A 153 27.98 -12.33 18.68
C PHE A 153 28.96 -11.64 17.73
N ASP A 154 29.98 -10.97 18.26
CA ASP A 154 31.07 -10.35 17.50
C ASP A 154 31.89 -11.35 16.66
N LYS A 155 31.83 -12.65 17.00
CA LYS A 155 32.45 -13.74 16.23
C LYS A 155 31.90 -13.88 14.81
N PHE A 156 30.67 -13.41 14.55
CA PHE A 156 30.02 -13.48 13.25
C PHE A 156 30.32 -12.21 12.45
N VAL A 157 31.55 -12.10 11.96
CA VAL A 157 32.09 -10.86 11.39
C VAL A 157 31.30 -10.43 10.14
N HIS A 158 30.97 -11.35 9.24
CA HIS A 158 30.29 -11.03 7.99
C HIS A 158 28.85 -10.59 8.25
N LEU A 159 28.17 -11.27 9.18
CA LEU A 159 26.83 -10.92 9.62
C LEU A 159 26.79 -9.53 10.25
N ASN A 160 27.72 -9.23 11.17
CA ASN A 160 27.81 -7.92 11.80
C ASN A 160 28.11 -6.83 10.76
N ASN A 161 29.03 -7.07 9.83
CA ASN A 161 29.37 -6.12 8.77
C ASN A 161 28.17 -5.84 7.85
N ALA A 162 27.44 -6.87 7.42
CA ALA A 162 26.26 -6.69 6.57
C ALA A 162 25.14 -5.94 7.30
N MET A 163 24.95 -6.22 8.60
CA MET A 163 24.00 -5.47 9.43
C MET A 163 24.43 -4.01 9.65
N TYR A 164 25.73 -3.76 9.80
CA TYR A 164 26.29 -2.41 9.92
C TYR A 164 26.06 -1.62 8.63
N GLU A 165 26.47 -2.14 7.48
CA GLU A 165 26.27 -1.48 6.17
C GLU A 165 24.79 -1.28 5.83
N ALA A 166 23.90 -2.14 6.33
CA ALA A 166 22.46 -1.99 6.15
C ALA A 166 21.87 -0.77 6.87
N ILE A 167 22.40 -0.42 8.04
CA ILE A 167 21.91 0.69 8.88
C ILE A 167 22.79 1.94 8.81
N LYS A 168 23.99 1.84 8.24
CA LYS A 168 24.95 2.93 8.19
C LYS A 168 24.36 4.10 7.40
N GLU A 169 24.10 5.19 8.12
CA GLU A 169 23.96 6.53 7.57
C GLU A 169 25.33 7.21 7.55
N ASP A 170 25.48 8.33 6.84
CA ASP A 170 26.78 8.92 6.45
C ASP A 170 27.80 9.10 7.60
N ASP A 171 27.35 9.25 8.84
CA ASP A 171 28.20 9.49 10.02
C ASP A 171 28.25 8.32 11.04
N LEU A 172 27.58 7.20 10.80
CA LEU A 172 27.52 6.12 11.81
C LEU A 172 28.85 5.33 11.85
N SER A 173 29.58 5.46 12.96
CA SER A 173 30.79 4.68 13.19
C SER A 173 30.49 3.24 13.61
N PHE A 174 31.41 2.30 13.35
CA PHE A 174 31.27 0.91 13.81
C PHE A 174 31.22 0.80 15.36
N VAL A 175 31.83 1.77 16.06
CA VAL A 175 31.78 1.86 17.52
C VAL A 175 30.36 2.19 18.00
N GLU A 176 29.65 3.07 17.31
CA GLU A 176 28.24 3.38 17.60
C GLU A 176 27.33 2.22 17.28
N TYR A 177 27.52 1.56 16.13
CA TYR A 177 26.85 0.31 15.80
C TYR A 177 26.98 -0.73 16.93
N THR A 178 28.20 -0.93 17.44
CA THR A 178 28.45 -1.87 18.54
C THR A 178 27.67 -1.48 19.82
N LYS A 179 27.59 -0.18 20.12
CA LYS A 179 26.79 0.32 21.25
C LYS A 179 25.31 0.03 21.03
N GLU A 180 24.79 0.25 19.82
CA GLU A 180 23.39 -0.02 19.48
C GLU A 180 23.04 -1.51 19.60
N VAL A 181 23.90 -2.40 19.10
CA VAL A 181 23.70 -3.85 19.24
C VAL A 181 23.63 -4.23 20.72
N ARG A 182 24.54 -3.72 21.56
CA ARG A 182 24.52 -3.97 23.02
C ARG A 182 23.23 -3.47 23.67
N VAL A 183 22.77 -2.27 23.29
CA VAL A 183 21.51 -1.71 23.78
C VAL A 183 20.32 -2.56 23.34
N ALA A 184 20.32 -3.05 22.09
CA ALA A 184 19.29 -3.94 21.57
C ALA A 184 19.20 -5.24 22.39
N PHE A 185 20.33 -5.93 22.59
CA PHE A 185 20.39 -7.13 23.43
C PHE A 185 19.86 -6.85 24.84
N PHE A 186 20.30 -5.76 25.48
CA PHE A 186 19.87 -5.41 26.83
C PHE A 186 18.36 -5.17 26.91
N LYS A 187 17.79 -4.37 25.99
CA LYS A 187 16.36 -4.06 25.99
C LYS A 187 15.50 -5.29 25.72
N ILE A 188 15.90 -6.13 24.77
CA ILE A 188 15.16 -7.35 24.43
C ILE A 188 15.18 -8.33 25.60
N LYS A 189 16.36 -8.60 26.19
CA LYS A 189 16.49 -9.45 27.39
C LYS A 189 15.63 -8.94 28.54
N ASN A 190 15.70 -7.64 28.84
CA ASN A 190 14.90 -7.05 29.90
C ASN A 190 13.39 -7.20 29.67
N ARG A 191 12.93 -7.05 28.42
CA ARG A 191 11.53 -7.29 28.06
C ARG A 191 11.14 -8.75 28.29
N LEU A 192 11.98 -9.70 27.87
CA LEU A 192 11.72 -11.13 28.04
C LEU A 192 11.73 -11.55 29.51
N TYR A 193 12.67 -11.05 30.32
CA TYR A 193 12.68 -11.29 31.77
C TYR A 193 11.42 -10.75 32.45
N LYS A 194 11.02 -9.52 32.13
CA LYS A 194 9.79 -8.92 32.67
C LYS A 194 8.53 -9.68 32.25
N SER A 195 8.46 -10.16 31.01
CA SER A 195 7.34 -10.98 30.52
C SER A 195 7.25 -12.32 31.28
N ARG A 196 8.39 -13.03 31.43
CA ARG A 196 8.45 -14.27 32.21
C ARG A 196 8.07 -14.08 33.68
N GLN A 197 8.48 -12.96 34.28
CA GLN A 197 8.15 -12.66 35.67
C GLN A 197 6.64 -12.43 35.86
N ARG A 198 5.97 -11.70 34.95
CA ARG A 198 4.51 -11.50 35.02
C ARG A 198 3.75 -12.81 34.92
N HIS A 199 4.08 -13.64 33.94
CA HIS A 199 3.45 -14.96 33.79
C HIS A 199 3.64 -15.84 35.02
N ARG A 200 4.80 -15.76 35.67
CA ARG A 200 5.04 -16.49 36.91
C ARG A 200 4.13 -16.00 38.04
N THR A 201 3.98 -14.68 38.22
CA THR A 201 3.10 -14.12 39.25
C THR A 201 1.64 -14.49 39.01
N GLU A 202 1.15 -14.37 37.77
CA GLU A 202 -0.23 -14.71 37.38
C GLU A 202 -0.60 -16.20 37.60
N GLN A 203 0.38 -17.10 37.58
CA GLN A 203 0.18 -18.53 37.88
C GLN A 203 -0.02 -18.83 39.37
N TYR A 204 0.37 -17.94 40.28
CA TYR A 204 0.20 -18.12 41.73
C TYR A 204 -1.02 -17.37 42.28
N ASP A 205 -1.61 -16.47 41.50
CA ASP A 205 -2.81 -15.70 41.87
C ASP A 205 -4.13 -16.37 41.42
N ASN A 206 -4.06 -17.52 40.73
CA ASN A 206 -5.20 -18.37 40.33
C ASN A 206 -5.13 -19.74 41.04
#